data_AF-A0A1V4YU02-F1
#
_entry.id   AF-A0A1V4YU02-F1
#
_cell.length_a   1.000
_cell.length_b   1.000
_cell.length_c   1.000
_cell.angle_alpha   90.00
_cell.angle_beta   90.00
_cell.angle_gamma   90.00
#
_symmetry.space_group_name_H-M   'P 1'
#
loop_
_entity.id
_entity.type
_entity.pdbx_description
1 polymer ?
#
loop_
_entity_poly.entity_id
_entity_poly.type
_entity_poly.pdbx_seq_one_letter_code
_entity_poly.pdbx_strand_id
1 'polypeptide(L)'
;MNVGIKGYSNTSYRDCGAFSSEPVFRNIARLLDMGVHVETSVVYSRGKEDDVLQVAKTILEISPEVPVQIMRFIPFGDAPIELEPSVGEAEKLCKVLKEHIAHVYLFNSPGTEMLHTYCPECGNLLAEREFYGPMGSKLLKPWTNYTCNCGYSAPLTGSTARESFSESGFMGGYRISRAFGMVHAVLTCIGILDERKMLEVWKEISDSDTLMKIHHLIQQPYSYLDFIHLISEKAGTQEQGKQLSSFIKERIEIVQDIEKNNQGHKVYYCMGSPLFALNAGRMENNLVTFAGGESINKLIQKEGKPGVNIKPEFINENNPKTIFISGFLSRPFNEFYDLCQQYGIQADAVLEQRIYEIPPSWDFGSPRWILGLLYITDKMYTGKLGIDIKKEANEFYRRFYDMEYEDASPNRSFHSPSSQGWPRKIMGCTYA
;
A
#
# COMPACT_ATOMS: atom_id res chain seq x y z
N MET A 1 -25.18 -0.44 -3.65
CA MET A 1 -24.28 -1.11 -4.62
C MET A 1 -23.23 -0.12 -5.07
N ASN A 2 -21.96 -0.52 -5.17
CA ASN A 2 -20.91 0.33 -5.73
C ASN A 2 -20.68 -0.04 -7.21
N VAL A 3 -20.58 0.96 -8.09
CA VAL A 3 -20.24 0.79 -9.51
C VAL A 3 -18.89 1.42 -9.79
N GLY A 4 -17.92 0.60 -10.20
CA GLY A 4 -16.57 1.04 -10.58
C GLY A 4 -16.50 1.52 -12.02
N ILE A 5 -15.97 2.72 -12.20
CA ILE A 5 -15.84 3.45 -13.47
C ILE A 5 -14.35 3.54 -13.82
N LYS A 6 -13.99 3.16 -15.05
CA LYS A 6 -12.59 3.17 -15.50
C LYS A 6 -12.14 4.54 -16.05
N GLY A 7 -13.09 5.38 -16.43
CA GLY A 7 -12.89 6.69 -17.02
C GLY A 7 -14.16 7.17 -17.73
N TYR A 8 -14.14 8.31 -18.38
CA TYR A 8 -15.23 8.74 -19.27
C TYR A 8 -14.91 8.37 -20.73
N SER A 9 -13.65 8.48 -21.13
CA SER A 9 -13.21 8.28 -22.50
C SER A 9 -13.37 6.84 -22.95
N ASN A 10 -13.67 6.65 -24.25
CA ASN A 10 -13.69 5.32 -24.85
C ASN A 10 -12.32 4.64 -24.80
N THR A 11 -11.23 5.39 -24.80
CA THR A 11 -9.87 4.85 -24.67
C THR A 11 -9.70 4.10 -23.35
N SER A 12 -10.13 4.70 -22.23
CA SER A 12 -10.05 4.08 -20.89
C SER A 12 -10.78 2.72 -20.82
N TYR A 13 -11.80 2.51 -21.65
CA TYR A 13 -12.53 1.25 -21.77
C TYR A 13 -11.91 0.28 -22.78
N ARG A 14 -11.39 0.77 -23.90
CA ARG A 14 -10.72 -0.06 -24.91
C ARG A 14 -9.49 -0.75 -24.36
N ASP A 15 -8.76 -0.06 -23.48
CA ASP A 15 -7.62 -0.62 -22.74
C ASP A 15 -8.03 -1.79 -21.83
N CYS A 16 -9.32 -1.85 -21.46
CA CYS A 16 -9.92 -2.93 -20.68
C CYS A 16 -10.75 -3.93 -21.53
N GLY A 17 -10.68 -3.87 -22.86
CA GLY A 17 -11.44 -4.75 -23.76
C GLY A 17 -12.92 -4.37 -23.96
N ALA A 18 -13.33 -3.17 -23.58
CA ALA A 18 -14.68 -2.65 -23.76
C ALA A 18 -14.74 -1.48 -24.77
N PHE A 19 -15.88 -1.27 -25.44
CA PHE A 19 -15.97 -0.30 -26.54
C PHE A 19 -16.12 1.17 -26.08
N SER A 20 -16.87 1.40 -25.01
CA SER A 20 -17.21 2.74 -24.50
C SER A 20 -17.63 2.70 -23.03
N SER A 21 -17.66 3.87 -22.40
CA SER A 21 -18.17 4.09 -21.04
C SER A 21 -19.70 4.17 -20.96
N GLU A 22 -20.38 4.42 -22.09
CA GLU A 22 -21.83 4.64 -22.17
C GLU A 22 -22.67 3.57 -21.46
N PRO A 23 -22.40 2.25 -21.59
CA PRO A 23 -23.19 1.25 -20.89
C PRO A 23 -23.11 1.39 -19.36
N VAL A 24 -22.01 1.90 -18.82
CA VAL A 24 -21.82 2.07 -17.37
C VAL A 24 -22.74 3.16 -16.84
N PHE A 25 -22.74 4.34 -17.46
CA PHE A 25 -23.60 5.46 -17.06
C PHE A 25 -25.09 5.15 -17.26
N ARG A 26 -25.45 4.50 -18.37
CA ARG A 26 -26.83 4.02 -18.60
C ARG A 26 -27.28 3.08 -17.50
N ASN A 27 -26.41 2.14 -17.09
CA ASN A 27 -26.75 1.19 -16.03
C ASN A 27 -26.88 1.88 -14.67
N ILE A 28 -26.02 2.85 -14.35
CA ILE A 28 -26.12 3.66 -13.12
C ILE A 28 -27.49 4.36 -13.05
N ALA A 29 -27.89 5.07 -14.11
CA ALA A 29 -29.20 5.72 -14.18
C ALA A 29 -30.34 4.71 -13.99
N ARG A 30 -30.26 3.55 -14.65
CA ARG A 30 -31.28 2.51 -14.55
C ARG A 30 -31.41 1.93 -13.14
N LEU A 31 -30.30 1.78 -12.42
CA LEU A 31 -30.30 1.29 -11.04
C LEU A 31 -30.98 2.28 -10.10
N LEU A 32 -30.74 3.58 -10.29
CA LEU A 32 -31.42 4.64 -9.54
C LEU A 32 -32.93 4.64 -9.83
N ASP A 33 -33.34 4.50 -11.10
CA ASP A 33 -34.77 4.37 -11.47
C ASP A 33 -35.45 3.18 -10.79
N MET A 34 -34.69 2.13 -10.48
CA MET A 34 -35.16 0.93 -9.78
C MET A 34 -35.15 1.09 -8.25
N GLY A 35 -34.79 2.26 -7.72
CA GLY A 35 -34.70 2.54 -6.29
C GLY A 35 -33.48 1.90 -5.60
N VAL A 36 -32.45 1.52 -6.35
CA VAL A 36 -31.21 0.96 -5.78
C VAL A 36 -30.33 2.11 -5.28
N HIS A 37 -29.83 1.99 -4.04
CA HIS A 37 -28.77 2.87 -3.54
C HIS A 37 -27.49 2.65 -4.35
N VAL A 38 -27.05 3.65 -5.11
CA VAL A 38 -25.83 3.57 -5.93
C VAL A 38 -24.75 4.47 -5.36
N GLU A 39 -23.55 3.91 -5.25
CA GLU A 39 -22.31 4.65 -5.03
C GLU A 39 -21.41 4.43 -6.24
N THR A 40 -20.56 5.41 -6.55
CA THR A 40 -19.62 5.27 -7.66
C THR A 40 -18.18 5.37 -7.19
N SER A 41 -17.31 4.61 -7.84
CA SER A 41 -15.87 4.77 -7.73
C SER A 41 -15.28 5.01 -9.12
N VAL A 42 -14.26 5.86 -9.22
CA VAL A 42 -13.57 6.15 -10.47
C VAL A 42 -12.07 6.05 -10.31
N VAL A 43 -11.43 5.36 -11.25
CA VAL A 43 -9.97 5.25 -11.30
C VAL A 43 -9.37 6.58 -11.76
N TYR A 44 -8.39 7.08 -11.00
CA TYR A 44 -7.61 8.26 -11.34
C TYR A 44 -6.17 7.83 -11.66
N SER A 45 -5.77 7.96 -12.92
CA SER A 45 -4.38 7.84 -13.35
C SER A 45 -3.80 9.23 -13.64
N ARG A 46 -2.51 9.43 -13.38
CA ARG A 46 -1.84 10.72 -13.59
C ARG A 46 -2.01 11.17 -15.05
N GLY A 47 -2.39 12.44 -15.27
CA GLY A 47 -2.65 12.98 -16.60
C GLY A 47 -4.03 12.62 -17.18
N LYS A 48 -4.94 12.08 -16.37
CA LYS A 48 -6.34 11.77 -16.72
C LYS A 48 -7.35 12.55 -15.84
N GLU A 49 -6.96 13.71 -15.35
CA GLU A 49 -7.77 14.57 -14.49
C GLU A 49 -9.08 14.95 -15.19
N ASP A 50 -9.01 15.39 -16.46
CA ASP A 50 -10.18 15.73 -17.28
C ASP A 50 -11.16 14.55 -17.43
N ASP A 51 -10.63 13.33 -17.52
CA ASP A 51 -11.44 12.11 -17.64
C ASP A 51 -12.27 11.90 -16.35
N VAL A 52 -11.64 12.09 -15.19
CA VAL A 52 -12.30 12.00 -13.88
C VAL A 52 -13.31 13.14 -13.69
N LEU A 53 -12.96 14.38 -14.07
CA LEU A 53 -13.87 15.53 -14.00
C LEU A 53 -15.13 15.28 -14.84
N GLN A 54 -14.98 14.71 -16.04
CA GLN A 54 -16.11 14.41 -16.91
C GLN A 54 -16.96 13.24 -16.38
N VAL A 55 -16.36 12.22 -15.76
CA VAL A 55 -17.12 11.20 -15.01
C VAL A 55 -17.98 11.87 -13.94
N ALA A 56 -17.35 12.71 -13.12
CA ALA A 56 -17.99 13.36 -11.99
C ALA A 56 -19.16 14.27 -12.42
N LYS A 57 -18.97 15.05 -13.49
CA LYS A 57 -20.03 15.84 -14.12
C LYS A 57 -21.19 14.98 -14.62
N THR A 58 -20.88 13.86 -15.27
CA THR A 58 -21.91 12.93 -15.78
C THR A 58 -22.69 12.29 -14.64
N ILE A 59 -22.04 11.94 -13.52
CA ILE A 59 -22.72 11.44 -12.32
C ILE A 59 -23.62 12.51 -11.71
N LEU A 60 -23.15 13.75 -11.61
CA LEU A 60 -23.94 14.88 -11.12
C LEU A 60 -25.21 15.12 -11.97
N GLU A 61 -25.10 14.99 -13.30
CA GLU A 61 -26.24 15.08 -14.23
C GLU A 61 -27.25 13.93 -14.03
N ILE A 62 -26.77 12.73 -13.67
CA ILE A 62 -27.62 11.58 -13.36
C ILE A 62 -28.32 11.76 -12.00
N SER A 63 -27.57 12.13 -10.96
CA SER A 63 -28.12 12.47 -9.63
C SER A 63 -27.07 13.16 -8.75
N PRO A 64 -27.40 14.29 -8.10
CA PRO A 64 -26.50 14.99 -7.17
C PRO A 64 -26.27 14.25 -5.85
N GLU A 65 -27.08 13.22 -5.55
CA GLU A 65 -26.97 12.44 -4.32
C GLU A 65 -25.93 11.31 -4.43
N VAL A 66 -25.53 10.94 -5.64
CA VAL A 66 -24.60 9.83 -5.87
C VAL A 66 -23.18 10.27 -5.55
N PRO A 67 -22.50 9.62 -4.59
CA PRO A 67 -21.14 9.98 -4.23
C PRO A 67 -20.13 9.52 -5.30
N VAL A 68 -19.03 10.27 -5.42
CA VAL A 68 -17.89 9.97 -6.29
C VAL A 68 -16.67 9.62 -5.44
N GLN A 69 -16.26 8.36 -5.48
CA GLN A 69 -15.08 7.86 -4.77
C GLN A 69 -13.87 7.82 -5.72
N ILE A 70 -12.88 8.68 -5.49
CA ILE A 70 -11.63 8.66 -6.24
C ILE A 70 -10.76 7.51 -5.75
N MET A 71 -10.32 6.69 -6.69
CA MET A 71 -9.36 5.62 -6.48
C MET A 71 -8.12 5.88 -7.33
N ARG A 72 -6.99 6.19 -6.69
CA ARG A 72 -5.70 6.32 -7.38
C ARG A 72 -5.37 5.03 -8.11
N PHE A 73 -4.87 5.15 -9.32
CA PHE A 73 -4.26 4.03 -10.03
C PHE A 73 -2.97 3.64 -9.29
N ILE A 74 -2.93 2.42 -8.78
CA ILE A 74 -1.74 1.87 -8.12
C ILE A 74 -1.13 0.83 -9.07
N PRO A 75 0.07 1.08 -9.62
CA PRO A 75 0.69 0.26 -10.65
C PRO A 75 1.21 -1.05 -10.04
N PHE A 76 0.39 -2.11 -10.17
CA PHE A 76 0.80 -3.48 -9.92
C PHE A 76 1.29 -4.14 -11.22
N GLY A 77 2.18 -5.12 -11.10
CA GLY A 77 2.73 -5.82 -12.26
C GLY A 77 3.57 -4.90 -13.14
N ASP A 78 3.34 -4.97 -14.46
CA ASP A 78 4.10 -4.23 -15.48
C ASP A 78 3.57 -2.82 -15.79
N ALA A 79 2.59 -2.35 -15.02
CA ALA A 79 2.10 -0.99 -15.14
C ALA A 79 3.23 0.01 -14.80
N PRO A 80 3.48 1.03 -15.65
CA PRO A 80 4.49 2.06 -15.36
C PRO A 80 4.17 2.82 -14.07
N ILE A 81 5.19 3.03 -13.22
CA ILE A 81 5.03 3.75 -11.95
C ILE A 81 4.58 5.20 -12.14
N GLU A 82 4.92 5.79 -13.29
CA GLU A 82 4.63 7.19 -13.63
C GLU A 82 3.14 7.49 -13.78
N LEU A 83 2.32 6.44 -13.97
CA LEU A 83 0.87 6.54 -14.05
C LEU A 83 0.20 6.68 -12.67
N GLU A 84 0.93 6.43 -11.58
CA GLU A 84 0.41 6.58 -10.22
C GLU A 84 0.31 8.07 -9.85
N PRO A 85 -0.90 8.60 -9.57
CA PRO A 85 -0.99 9.87 -8.88
C PRO A 85 -0.47 9.71 -7.45
N SER A 86 0.32 10.66 -6.99
CA SER A 86 0.63 10.83 -5.57
C SER A 86 -0.64 11.04 -4.75
N VAL A 87 -0.54 10.81 -3.43
CA VAL A 87 -1.65 11.12 -2.52
C VAL A 87 -2.06 12.59 -2.63
N GLY A 88 -1.10 13.51 -2.70
CA GLY A 88 -1.38 14.95 -2.78
C GLY A 88 -2.04 15.39 -4.09
N GLU A 89 -1.66 14.81 -5.23
CA GLU A 89 -2.35 15.04 -6.52
C GLU A 89 -3.83 14.63 -6.45
N ALA A 90 -4.12 13.48 -5.84
CA ALA A 90 -5.49 13.01 -5.69
C ALA A 90 -6.29 13.85 -4.69
N GLU A 91 -5.67 14.31 -3.59
CA GLU A 91 -6.29 15.25 -2.66
C GLU A 91 -6.63 16.59 -3.34
N LYS A 92 -5.75 17.10 -4.21
CA LYS A 92 -6.00 18.31 -5.02
C LYS A 92 -7.19 18.11 -5.94
N LEU A 93 -7.26 16.98 -6.67
CA LEU A 93 -8.39 16.67 -7.56
C LEU A 93 -9.71 16.56 -6.78
N CYS A 94 -9.70 15.89 -5.62
CA CYS A 94 -10.88 15.80 -4.77
C CYS A 94 -11.36 17.18 -4.30
N LYS A 95 -10.47 18.13 -3.99
CA LYS A 95 -10.86 19.50 -3.62
C LYS A 95 -11.60 20.20 -4.77
N VAL A 96 -11.09 20.09 -5.99
CA VAL A 96 -11.75 20.64 -7.19
C VAL A 96 -13.14 20.03 -7.38
N LEU A 97 -13.26 18.71 -7.26
CA LEU A 97 -14.56 18.03 -7.40
C LEU A 97 -15.58 18.43 -6.33
N LYS A 98 -15.13 18.72 -5.10
CA LYS A 98 -15.99 19.16 -4.00
C LYS A 98 -16.63 20.53 -4.23
N GLU A 99 -16.14 21.32 -5.17
CA GLU A 99 -16.78 22.58 -5.59
C GLU A 99 -18.11 22.34 -6.32
N HIS A 100 -18.36 21.11 -6.80
CA HIS A 100 -19.54 20.76 -7.59
C HIS A 100 -20.32 19.58 -7.04
N ILE A 101 -19.68 18.68 -6.28
CA ILE A 101 -20.28 17.45 -5.78
C ILE A 101 -20.15 17.40 -4.26
N ALA A 102 -21.26 17.26 -3.56
CA ALA A 102 -21.30 17.27 -2.10
C ALA A 102 -20.46 16.14 -1.47
N HIS A 103 -20.48 14.95 -2.09
CA HIS A 103 -19.88 13.74 -1.55
C HIS A 103 -18.76 13.21 -2.45
N VAL A 104 -17.55 13.74 -2.25
CA VAL A 104 -16.33 13.26 -2.89
C VAL A 104 -15.40 12.66 -1.85
N TYR A 105 -14.93 11.45 -2.14
CA TYR A 105 -14.06 10.68 -1.24
C TYR A 105 -12.75 10.31 -1.91
N LEU A 106 -11.66 10.21 -1.14
CA LEU A 106 -10.41 9.62 -1.58
C LEU A 106 -10.19 8.30 -0.85
N PHE A 107 -10.36 7.19 -1.55
CA PHE A 107 -10.52 5.89 -0.91
C PHE A 107 -9.18 5.20 -0.56
N ASN A 108 -8.23 5.21 -1.50
CA ASN A 108 -7.03 4.38 -1.41
C ASN A 108 -5.74 5.15 -1.06
N SER A 109 -5.89 6.16 -0.21
CA SER A 109 -4.81 7.02 0.26
C SER A 109 -4.70 7.00 1.79
N PRO A 110 -3.64 6.42 2.35
CA PRO A 110 -3.48 6.35 3.80
C PRO A 110 -3.31 7.73 4.44
N GLY A 111 -4.01 7.97 5.54
CA GLY A 111 -3.92 9.21 6.32
C GLY A 111 -4.55 10.44 5.68
N THR A 112 -5.40 10.27 4.67
CA THR A 112 -6.20 11.38 4.12
C THR A 112 -7.49 11.57 4.92
N GLU A 113 -7.83 12.83 5.20
CA GLU A 113 -9.12 13.22 5.78
C GLU A 113 -10.28 13.00 4.80
N MET A 114 -9.98 12.92 3.49
CA MET A 114 -10.99 12.77 2.44
C MET A 114 -11.61 11.37 2.36
N LEU A 115 -11.25 10.47 3.28
CA LEU A 115 -11.92 9.18 3.46
C LEU A 115 -13.20 9.31 4.32
N HIS A 116 -13.28 10.35 5.15
CA HIS A 116 -14.37 10.58 6.08
C HIS A 116 -15.58 11.23 5.39
N THR A 117 -16.77 11.04 5.95
CA THR A 117 -17.96 11.78 5.53
C THR A 117 -18.13 13.00 6.41
N TYR A 118 -18.13 14.17 5.78
CA TYR A 118 -18.47 15.44 6.42
C TYR A 118 -19.81 15.94 5.91
N CYS A 119 -20.49 16.73 6.73
CA CYS A 119 -21.69 17.44 6.33
C CYS A 119 -21.34 18.50 5.26
N PRO A 120 -21.97 18.49 4.08
CA PRO A 120 -21.70 19.48 3.05
C PRO A 120 -22.17 20.89 3.44
N GLU A 121 -23.14 21.01 4.36
CA GLU A 121 -23.70 22.31 4.78
C GLU A 121 -22.84 23.01 5.85
N CYS A 122 -22.31 22.26 6.82
CA CYS A 122 -21.64 22.85 7.99
C CYS A 122 -20.22 22.31 8.27
N GLY A 123 -19.75 21.34 7.48
CA GLY A 123 -18.41 20.75 7.63
C GLY A 123 -18.23 19.79 8.80
N ASN A 124 -19.27 19.53 9.61
CA ASN A 124 -19.17 18.61 10.73
C ASN A 124 -18.89 17.17 10.27
N LEU A 125 -17.99 16.46 10.97
CA LEU A 125 -17.72 15.04 10.74
C LEU A 125 -18.96 14.20 11.09
N LEU A 126 -19.49 13.47 10.09
CA LEU A 126 -20.63 12.57 10.25
C LEU A 126 -20.20 11.12 10.43
N ALA A 127 -19.17 10.69 9.68
CA ALA A 127 -18.67 9.33 9.73
C ALA A 127 -17.15 9.28 9.57
N GLU A 128 -16.49 8.74 10.59
CA GLU A 128 -15.05 8.53 10.61
C GLU A 128 -14.70 7.13 10.11
N ARG A 129 -13.67 7.04 9.27
CA ARG A 129 -13.24 5.82 8.60
C ARG A 129 -11.75 5.64 8.69
N GLU A 130 -11.27 4.43 8.87
CA GLU A 130 -9.86 4.10 8.71
C GLU A 130 -9.61 3.46 7.35
N PHE A 131 -8.44 3.76 6.77
CA PHE A 131 -7.94 3.08 5.60
C PHE A 131 -7.66 1.62 5.96
N TYR A 132 -8.28 0.69 5.22
CA TYR A 132 -8.21 -0.76 5.46
C TYR A 132 -7.48 -1.51 4.33
N GLY A 133 -6.56 -0.82 3.65
CA GLY A 133 -5.85 -1.29 2.46
C GLY A 133 -6.33 -0.61 1.16
N PRO A 134 -5.61 -0.79 0.04
CA PRO A 134 -5.90 -0.07 -1.21
C PRO A 134 -7.33 -0.24 -1.78
N MET A 135 -8.02 -1.28 -1.35
CA MET A 135 -9.37 -1.64 -1.80
C MET A 135 -10.38 -1.68 -0.63
N GLY A 136 -10.03 -1.13 0.55
CA GLY A 136 -10.87 -1.25 1.73
C GLY A 136 -10.80 -0.03 2.63
N SER A 137 -11.94 0.29 3.26
CA SER A 137 -12.01 1.20 4.40
C SER A 137 -12.99 0.63 5.42
N LYS A 138 -12.87 1.07 6.67
CA LYS A 138 -13.74 0.61 7.75
C LYS A 138 -14.23 1.79 8.57
N LEU A 139 -15.51 1.79 8.94
CA LEU A 139 -16.02 2.76 9.92
C LEU A 139 -15.40 2.49 11.28
N LEU A 140 -14.95 3.55 11.95
CA LEU A 140 -14.40 3.44 13.31
C LEU A 140 -15.48 3.23 14.37
N LYS A 141 -16.70 3.71 14.11
CA LYS A 141 -17.87 3.55 14.97
C LYS A 141 -19.12 3.28 14.12
N PRO A 142 -20.11 2.54 14.64
CA PRO A 142 -21.40 2.39 13.97
C PRO A 142 -22.02 3.76 13.66
N TRP A 143 -22.48 3.95 12.41
CA TRP A 143 -23.13 5.20 12.00
C TRP A 143 -24.65 5.01 11.95
N THR A 144 -25.32 5.28 13.07
CA THR A 144 -26.75 4.97 13.28
C THR A 144 -27.71 6.13 13.05
N ASN A 145 -27.19 7.36 12.95
CA ASN A 145 -27.98 8.54 12.61
C ASN A 145 -27.29 9.32 11.49
N TYR A 146 -27.96 9.39 10.34
CA TYR A 146 -27.46 10.06 9.15
C TYR A 146 -27.76 11.57 9.13
N THR A 147 -28.42 12.08 10.16
CA THR A 147 -28.77 13.50 10.30
C THR A 147 -27.68 14.24 11.07
N CYS A 148 -27.15 15.30 10.47
CA CYS A 148 -26.26 16.26 11.11
C CYS A 148 -27.04 17.16 12.07
N ASN A 149 -26.35 17.71 13.08
CA ASN A 149 -26.92 18.68 14.01
C ASN A 149 -27.42 19.97 13.34
N CYS A 150 -26.97 20.27 12.11
CA CYS A 150 -27.48 21.42 11.34
C CYS A 150 -28.76 21.12 10.53
N GLY A 151 -29.29 19.89 10.62
CA GLY A 151 -30.51 19.46 9.92
C GLY A 151 -30.27 18.76 8.57
N TYR A 152 -29.04 18.76 8.06
CA TYR A 152 -28.68 18.01 6.85
C TYR A 152 -28.82 16.50 7.08
N SER A 153 -29.45 15.77 6.17
CA SER A 153 -29.53 14.30 6.21
C SER A 153 -28.70 13.72 5.07
N ALA A 154 -27.72 12.87 5.40
CA ALA A 154 -26.92 12.20 4.37
C ALA A 154 -27.81 11.26 3.52
N PRO A 155 -27.64 11.22 2.19
CA PRO A 155 -28.47 10.45 1.28
C PRO A 155 -28.07 8.97 1.33
N LEU A 156 -28.32 8.32 2.46
CA LEU A 156 -28.03 6.91 2.70
C LEU A 156 -29.32 6.16 2.96
N THR A 157 -29.43 4.98 2.36
CA THR A 157 -30.57 4.08 2.56
C THR A 157 -30.08 2.69 2.96
N GLY A 158 -30.96 1.93 3.64
CA GLY A 158 -30.67 0.58 4.11
C GLY A 158 -30.46 0.48 5.61
N SER A 159 -30.17 -0.74 6.06
CA SER A 159 -30.05 -1.09 7.48
C SER A 159 -28.66 -0.78 8.01
N THR A 160 -28.58 -0.08 9.15
CA THR A 160 -27.31 0.17 9.82
C THR A 160 -26.78 -1.08 10.52
N ALA A 161 -25.49 -1.36 10.35
CA ALA A 161 -24.77 -2.32 11.19
C ALA A 161 -24.70 -1.83 12.65
N ARG A 162 -25.26 -2.60 13.60
CA ARG A 162 -25.22 -2.28 15.03
C ARG A 162 -23.96 -2.78 15.73
N GLU A 163 -23.31 -3.78 15.12
CA GLU A 163 -22.13 -4.43 15.65
C GLU A 163 -20.93 -4.12 14.76
N SER A 164 -19.76 -4.07 15.39
CA SER A 164 -18.49 -3.94 14.67
C SER A 164 -17.91 -5.32 14.44
N PHE A 165 -17.79 -5.73 13.17
CA PHE A 165 -17.08 -6.95 12.82
C PHE A 165 -15.58 -6.66 12.68
N SER A 166 -14.74 -7.53 13.24
CA SER A 166 -13.29 -7.47 13.04
C SER A 166 -12.78 -8.86 12.72
N GLU A 167 -12.11 -9.01 11.59
CA GLU A 167 -11.39 -10.24 11.26
C GLU A 167 -10.02 -10.21 11.95
N SER A 168 -9.85 -11.06 12.97
CA SER A 168 -8.53 -11.34 13.52
C SER A 168 -7.72 -12.22 12.56
N GLY A 169 -6.41 -12.00 12.54
CA GLY A 169 -5.48 -12.86 11.79
C GLY A 169 -5.44 -12.66 10.27
N PHE A 170 -5.00 -13.73 9.60
CA PHE A 170 -4.62 -13.76 8.19
C PHE A 170 -5.78 -14.00 7.21
N MET A 171 -6.88 -14.62 7.66
CA MET A 171 -8.04 -14.94 6.82
C MET A 171 -8.84 -13.67 6.46
N GLY A 172 -9.13 -13.45 5.17
CA GLY A 172 -9.96 -12.35 4.66
C GLY A 172 -9.23 -11.34 3.75
N GLY A 173 -9.97 -10.80 2.78
CA GLY A 173 -9.47 -9.83 1.79
C GLY A 173 -8.29 -10.32 0.94
N TYR A 174 -7.41 -9.40 0.52
CA TYR A 174 -6.23 -9.68 -0.31
C TYR A 174 -5.07 -10.38 0.43
N ARG A 175 -5.27 -10.87 1.66
CA ARG A 175 -4.18 -11.48 2.43
C ARG A 175 -3.70 -12.77 1.78
N ILE A 176 -4.64 -13.62 1.36
CA ILE A 176 -4.36 -14.87 0.66
C ILE A 176 -3.62 -14.59 -0.66
N SER A 177 -4.13 -13.68 -1.49
CA SER A 177 -3.45 -13.29 -2.73
C SER A 177 -2.07 -12.66 -2.49
N ARG A 178 -1.89 -11.92 -1.39
CA ARG A 178 -0.56 -11.44 -0.97
C ARG A 178 0.39 -12.56 -0.56
N ALA A 179 -0.05 -13.58 0.18
CA ALA A 179 0.80 -14.74 0.46
C ALA A 179 1.24 -15.44 -0.81
N PHE A 180 0.32 -15.66 -1.75
CA PHE A 180 0.67 -16.21 -3.06
C PHE A 180 1.66 -15.32 -3.82
N GLY A 181 1.50 -14.00 -3.76
CA GLY A 181 2.47 -13.04 -4.31
C GLY A 181 3.85 -13.12 -3.68
N MET A 182 3.95 -13.35 -2.36
CA MET A 182 5.24 -13.53 -1.66
C MET A 182 5.89 -14.86 -1.99
N VAL A 183 5.09 -15.92 -2.10
CA VAL A 183 5.57 -17.24 -2.54
C VAL A 183 6.10 -17.14 -3.95
N HIS A 184 5.37 -16.47 -4.85
CA HIS A 184 5.82 -16.18 -6.21
C HIS A 184 7.13 -15.37 -6.21
N ALA A 185 7.30 -14.41 -5.30
CA ALA A 185 8.58 -13.68 -5.17
C ALA A 185 9.76 -14.58 -4.84
N VAL A 186 9.60 -15.51 -3.90
CA VAL A 186 10.65 -16.50 -3.57
C VAL A 186 10.88 -17.45 -4.74
N LEU A 187 9.83 -17.97 -5.36
CA LEU A 187 9.91 -18.84 -6.53
C LEU A 187 10.68 -18.18 -7.69
N THR A 188 10.43 -16.89 -7.92
CA THR A 188 11.15 -16.09 -8.93
C THR A 188 12.64 -16.04 -8.60
N CYS A 189 13.01 -15.67 -7.37
CA CYS A 189 14.42 -15.56 -6.95
C CYS A 189 15.17 -16.90 -6.97
N ILE A 190 14.47 -18.04 -6.84
CA ILE A 190 15.09 -19.38 -6.93
C ILE A 190 15.00 -19.98 -8.34
N GLY A 191 14.61 -19.20 -9.35
CA GLY A 191 14.65 -19.56 -10.77
C GLY A 191 13.43 -20.31 -11.30
N ILE A 192 12.30 -20.30 -10.58
CA ILE A 192 11.04 -20.89 -11.05
C ILE A 192 10.18 -19.81 -11.71
N LEU A 193 10.19 -19.79 -13.04
CA LEU A 193 9.38 -18.89 -13.87
C LEU A 193 8.24 -19.62 -14.60
N ASP A 194 8.16 -20.95 -14.49
CA ASP A 194 7.11 -21.75 -15.12
C ASP A 194 5.80 -21.68 -14.33
N GLU A 195 4.73 -21.24 -15.00
CA GLU A 195 3.40 -21.06 -14.38
C GLU A 195 2.84 -22.37 -13.82
N ARG A 196 3.08 -23.51 -14.46
CA ARG A 196 2.55 -24.80 -13.97
C ARG A 196 3.19 -25.18 -12.66
N LYS A 197 4.52 -25.09 -12.56
CA LYS A 197 5.25 -25.36 -11.32
C LYS A 197 4.89 -24.37 -10.22
N MET A 198 4.65 -23.10 -10.55
CA MET A 198 4.12 -22.13 -9.59
C MET A 198 2.75 -22.56 -9.04
N LEU A 199 1.82 -22.96 -9.91
CA LEU A 199 0.49 -23.42 -9.52
C LEU A 199 0.53 -24.69 -8.67
N GLU A 200 1.46 -25.61 -8.95
CA GLU A 200 1.70 -26.79 -8.12
C GLU A 200 2.11 -26.41 -6.69
N VAL A 201 3.09 -25.52 -6.55
CA VAL A 201 3.51 -25.01 -5.22
C VAL A 201 2.38 -24.27 -4.53
N TRP A 202 1.62 -23.44 -5.25
CA TRP A 202 0.45 -22.74 -4.70
C TRP A 202 -0.61 -23.72 -4.17
N LYS A 203 -0.86 -24.81 -4.88
CA LYS A 203 -1.78 -25.86 -4.43
C LYS A 203 -1.29 -26.49 -3.12
N GLU A 204 0.01 -26.75 -3.00
CA GLU A 204 0.64 -27.34 -1.80
C GLU A 204 0.67 -26.43 -0.57
N ILE A 205 0.42 -25.13 -0.71
CA ILE A 205 0.41 -24.17 0.41
C ILE A 205 -0.98 -23.60 0.68
N SER A 206 -2.00 -24.03 -0.06
CA SER A 206 -3.32 -23.40 -0.06
C SER A 206 -4.16 -23.68 1.18
N ASP A 207 -3.74 -24.62 2.04
CA ASP A 207 -4.41 -24.89 3.30
C ASP A 207 -4.22 -23.75 4.31
N SER A 208 -5.22 -23.56 5.18
CA SER A 208 -5.26 -22.43 6.11
C SER A 208 -4.08 -22.43 7.09
N ASP A 209 -3.61 -23.61 7.53
CA ASP A 209 -2.54 -23.72 8.52
C ASP A 209 -1.20 -23.33 7.91
N THR A 210 -0.91 -23.78 6.69
CA THR A 210 0.29 -23.38 5.94
C THR A 210 0.28 -21.90 5.63
N LEU A 211 -0.85 -21.33 5.20
CA LEU A 211 -0.99 -19.89 4.94
C LEU A 211 -0.75 -19.07 6.21
N MET A 212 -1.28 -19.50 7.36
CA MET A 212 -1.01 -18.87 8.64
C MET A 212 0.47 -18.99 9.03
N LYS A 213 1.09 -20.17 8.84
CA LYS A 213 2.53 -20.36 9.09
C LYS A 213 3.37 -19.40 8.24
N ILE A 214 3.10 -19.33 6.94
CA ILE A 214 3.77 -18.39 6.02
C ILE A 214 3.62 -16.96 6.53
N HIS A 215 2.42 -16.55 6.93
CA HIS A 215 2.19 -15.19 7.44
C HIS A 215 3.03 -14.83 8.66
N HIS A 216 3.31 -15.79 9.55
CA HIS A 216 4.19 -15.58 10.70
C HIS A 216 5.66 -15.51 10.29
N LEU A 217 6.11 -16.43 9.42
CA LEU A 217 7.51 -16.53 8.99
C LEU A 217 7.99 -15.26 8.26
N ILE A 218 7.12 -14.62 7.48
CA ILE A 218 7.48 -13.42 6.70
C ILE A 218 7.65 -12.14 7.54
N GLN A 219 7.32 -12.13 8.84
CA GLN A 219 7.36 -10.91 9.64
C GLN A 219 8.73 -10.61 10.25
N GLN A 220 9.66 -11.56 10.26
CA GLN A 220 10.96 -11.41 10.93
C GLN A 220 12.12 -11.84 10.03
N PRO A 221 13.27 -11.13 10.03
CA PRO A 221 14.42 -11.43 9.17
C PRO A 221 14.89 -12.89 9.22
N TYR A 222 15.09 -13.46 10.41
CA TYR A 222 15.53 -14.85 10.53
C TYR A 222 14.48 -15.87 10.14
N SER A 223 13.23 -15.69 10.57
CA SER A 223 12.12 -16.57 10.21
C SER A 223 11.80 -16.52 8.71
N TYR A 224 12.17 -15.45 8.01
CA TYR A 224 12.06 -15.37 6.55
C TYR A 224 12.96 -16.40 5.85
N LEU A 225 14.09 -16.79 6.46
CA LEU A 225 14.96 -17.85 5.93
C LEU A 225 14.26 -19.21 5.97
N ASP A 226 13.47 -19.47 7.02
CA ASP A 226 12.63 -20.68 7.11
C ASP A 226 11.49 -20.66 6.07
N PHE A 227 10.97 -19.47 5.75
CA PHE A 227 10.01 -19.31 4.65
C PHE A 227 10.65 -19.66 3.31
N ILE A 228 11.85 -19.16 3.01
CA ILE A 228 12.58 -19.54 1.79
C ILE A 228 12.81 -21.06 1.74
N HIS A 229 13.23 -21.66 2.86
CA HIS A 229 13.43 -23.09 2.95
C HIS A 229 12.14 -23.87 2.63
N LEU A 230 11.03 -23.53 3.28
CA LEU A 230 9.71 -24.14 3.05
C LEU A 230 9.30 -24.08 1.57
N ILE A 231 9.43 -22.93 0.92
CA ILE A 231 9.04 -22.77 -0.48
C ILE A 231 9.99 -23.53 -1.41
N SER A 232 11.30 -23.50 -1.14
CA SER A 232 12.29 -24.23 -1.94
C SER A 232 12.13 -25.75 -1.83
N GLU A 233 11.69 -26.27 -0.68
CA GLU A 233 11.39 -27.69 -0.47
C GLU A 233 10.19 -28.12 -1.31
N LYS A 234 9.09 -27.35 -1.25
CA LYS A 234 7.89 -27.58 -2.07
C LYS A 234 8.16 -27.46 -3.57
N ALA A 235 9.06 -26.58 -3.96
CA ALA A 235 9.48 -26.42 -5.36
C ALA A 235 10.51 -27.46 -5.83
N GLY A 236 11.10 -28.25 -4.92
CA GLY A 236 12.21 -29.15 -5.24
C GLY A 236 13.47 -28.42 -5.75
N THR A 237 13.74 -27.22 -5.24
CA THR A 237 14.87 -26.34 -5.61
C THR A 237 15.65 -25.91 -4.37
N GLN A 238 15.96 -26.86 -3.49
CA GLN A 238 16.57 -26.61 -2.18
C GLN A 238 17.95 -25.96 -2.30
N GLU A 239 18.74 -26.27 -3.33
CA GLU A 239 20.06 -25.66 -3.53
C GLU A 239 19.97 -24.18 -3.89
N GLN A 240 19.04 -23.80 -4.77
CA GLN A 240 18.75 -22.39 -5.07
C GLN A 240 18.18 -21.66 -3.85
N GLY A 241 17.32 -22.33 -3.07
CA GLY A 241 16.83 -21.83 -1.78
C GLY A 241 17.97 -21.53 -0.80
N LYS A 242 18.94 -22.45 -0.67
CA LYS A 242 20.14 -22.24 0.15
C LYS A 242 20.97 -21.05 -0.34
N GLN A 243 21.17 -20.90 -1.64
CA GLN A 243 21.93 -19.77 -2.20
C GLN A 243 21.28 -18.42 -1.85
N LEU A 244 19.95 -18.30 -1.99
CA LEU A 244 19.21 -17.10 -1.61
C LEU A 244 19.29 -16.85 -0.10
N SER A 245 19.05 -17.89 0.71
CA SER A 245 19.12 -17.78 2.18
C SER A 245 20.53 -17.42 2.67
N SER A 246 21.59 -17.98 2.09
CA SER A 246 22.98 -17.64 2.42
C SER A 246 23.29 -16.19 2.10
N PHE A 247 22.91 -15.72 0.90
CA PHE A 247 23.07 -14.31 0.53
C PHE A 247 22.41 -13.41 1.57
N ILE A 248 21.14 -13.65 1.89
CA ILE A 248 20.39 -12.84 2.87
C ILE A 248 21.04 -12.92 4.25
N LYS A 249 21.40 -14.12 4.71
CA LYS A 249 21.98 -14.35 6.04
C LYS A 249 23.29 -13.60 6.25
N GLU A 250 24.19 -13.58 5.26
CA GLU A 250 25.44 -12.83 5.35
C GLU A 250 25.19 -11.34 5.60
N ARG A 251 24.19 -10.75 4.93
CA ARG A 251 23.84 -9.33 5.10
C ARG A 251 23.14 -9.06 6.43
N ILE A 252 22.31 -9.99 6.89
CA ILE A 252 21.72 -9.94 8.24
C ILE A 252 22.83 -9.88 9.30
N GLU A 253 23.87 -10.72 9.18
CA GLU A 253 24.99 -10.77 10.14
C GLU A 253 25.78 -9.46 10.18
N ILE A 254 25.99 -8.81 9.03
CA ILE A 254 26.59 -7.47 8.95
C ILE A 254 25.76 -6.45 9.73
N VAL A 255 24.43 -6.44 9.55
CA VAL A 255 23.55 -5.52 10.28
C VAL A 255 23.59 -5.76 11.79
N GLN A 256 23.66 -7.02 12.22
CA GLN A 256 23.77 -7.34 13.64
C GLN A 256 25.10 -6.92 14.26
N ASP A 257 26.21 -6.97 13.52
CA ASP A 257 27.48 -6.46 14.01
C ASP A 257 27.43 -4.94 14.19
N ILE A 258 26.83 -4.21 13.24
CA ILE A 258 26.63 -2.77 13.36
C ILE A 258 25.75 -2.44 14.55
N GLU A 259 24.63 -3.14 14.73
CA GLU A 259 23.71 -2.92 15.84
C GLU A 259 24.39 -3.11 17.20
N LYS A 260 25.16 -4.18 17.40
CA LYS A 260 25.88 -4.44 18.67
C LYS A 260 26.90 -3.36 19.02
N ASN A 261 27.48 -2.72 18.00
CA ASN A 261 28.58 -1.77 18.14
C ASN A 261 28.11 -0.29 18.13
N ASN A 262 26.82 -0.02 18.00
CA ASN A 262 26.29 1.34 17.90
C ASN A 262 25.02 1.50 18.75
N GLN A 263 24.77 2.71 19.24
CA GLN A 263 23.54 3.03 19.94
C GLN A 263 22.48 3.48 18.93
N GLY A 264 21.36 2.75 18.86
CA GLY A 264 20.21 3.15 18.06
C GLY A 264 19.47 4.36 18.60
N HIS A 265 18.44 4.78 17.87
CA HIS A 265 17.57 5.89 18.23
C HIS A 265 16.11 5.60 17.90
N LYS A 266 15.22 6.49 18.34
CA LYS A 266 13.80 6.42 18.04
C LYS A 266 13.53 6.65 16.56
N VAL A 267 12.78 5.74 15.96
CA VAL A 267 12.44 5.73 14.55
C VAL A 267 10.92 5.61 14.41
N TYR A 268 10.36 6.37 13.48
CA TYR A 268 8.95 6.30 13.12
C TYR A 268 8.78 5.77 11.70
N TYR A 269 7.82 4.86 11.50
CA TYR A 269 7.52 4.27 10.21
C TYR A 269 6.09 4.57 9.79
N CYS A 270 5.94 5.24 8.65
CA CYS A 270 4.64 5.66 8.13
C CYS A 270 4.45 5.23 6.68
N MET A 271 3.25 5.43 6.16
CA MET A 271 2.92 5.16 4.77
C MET A 271 1.96 6.21 4.26
N GLY A 272 2.24 6.81 3.10
CA GLY A 272 1.36 7.76 2.45
C GLY A 272 1.26 9.11 3.15
N SER A 273 1.17 9.21 4.47
CA SER A 273 1.00 10.44 5.27
C SER A 273 1.81 10.33 6.57
N PRO A 274 2.35 11.44 7.13
CA PRO A 274 2.98 11.41 8.44
C PRO A 274 2.02 10.99 9.57
N LEU A 275 0.71 11.08 9.37
CA LEU A 275 -0.29 10.67 10.36
C LEU A 275 -0.71 9.21 10.23
N PHE A 276 -0.28 8.49 9.20
CA PHE A 276 -0.63 7.08 9.02
C PHE A 276 0.52 6.19 9.46
N ALA A 277 0.47 5.76 10.72
CA ALA A 277 1.47 4.88 11.32
C ALA A 277 1.24 3.42 10.90
N LEU A 278 2.30 2.73 10.46
CA LEU A 278 2.24 1.29 10.24
C LEU A 278 2.14 0.53 11.58
N ASN A 279 1.39 -0.58 11.60
CA ASN A 279 1.21 -1.35 12.83
C ASN A 279 2.52 -1.97 13.34
N ALA A 280 2.64 -2.07 14.67
CA ALA A 280 3.80 -2.57 15.41
C ALA A 280 4.37 -3.92 14.95
N GLY A 281 3.49 -4.85 14.55
CA GLY A 281 3.86 -6.23 14.19
C GLY A 281 4.35 -6.43 12.76
N ARG A 282 4.29 -5.38 11.91
CA ARG A 282 4.68 -5.48 10.50
C ARG A 282 6.20 -5.59 10.33
N MET A 283 6.63 -6.31 9.29
CA MET A 283 8.04 -6.45 8.88
C MET A 283 8.77 -5.12 8.88
N GLU A 284 8.17 -4.05 8.33
CA GLU A 284 8.76 -2.70 8.26
C GLU A 284 9.25 -2.21 9.63
N ASN A 285 8.44 -2.37 10.68
CA ASN A 285 8.81 -2.02 12.05
C ASN A 285 9.81 -3.02 12.65
N ASN A 286 9.76 -4.27 12.23
CA ASN A 286 10.71 -5.29 12.67
C ASN A 286 12.10 -5.09 12.04
N LEU A 287 12.20 -4.57 10.80
CA LEU A 287 13.46 -4.19 10.17
C LEU A 287 14.16 -3.07 10.96
N VAL A 288 13.41 -2.06 11.39
CA VAL A 288 13.93 -0.99 12.26
C VAL A 288 14.48 -1.55 13.56
N THR A 289 13.71 -2.40 14.26
CA THR A 289 14.16 -3.02 15.51
C THR A 289 15.35 -3.94 15.29
N PHE A 290 15.37 -4.69 14.18
CA PHE A 290 16.48 -5.56 13.82
C PHE A 290 17.78 -4.78 13.55
N ALA A 291 17.68 -3.58 13.00
CA ALA A 291 18.80 -2.65 12.85
C ALA A 291 19.18 -1.91 14.15
N GLY A 292 18.60 -2.26 15.31
CA GLY A 292 18.89 -1.62 16.60
C GLY A 292 18.08 -0.37 16.91
N GLY A 293 17.09 -0.04 16.09
CA GLY A 293 16.26 1.15 16.26
C GLY A 293 15.08 0.93 17.22
N GLU A 294 14.73 1.98 17.96
CA GLU A 294 13.52 1.99 18.79
C GLU A 294 12.32 2.43 17.93
N SER A 295 11.57 1.47 17.38
CA SER A 295 10.36 1.78 16.61
C SER A 295 9.26 2.31 17.52
N ILE A 296 8.97 3.62 17.43
CA ILE A 296 7.92 4.25 18.25
C ILE A 296 6.53 3.69 17.90
N ASN A 297 6.35 3.15 16.68
CA ASN A 297 5.12 2.47 16.26
C ASN A 297 4.75 1.31 17.19
N LYS A 298 5.72 0.69 17.87
CA LYS A 298 5.48 -0.39 18.82
C LYS A 298 4.80 0.07 20.11
N LEU A 299 4.73 1.39 20.36
CA LEU A 299 3.98 1.99 21.46
C LEU A 299 2.48 2.16 21.14
N ILE A 300 2.09 2.02 19.88
CA ILE A 300 0.71 2.18 19.43
C ILE A 300 -0.06 0.90 19.79
N GLN A 301 -1.01 1.02 20.71
CA GLN A 301 -1.87 -0.09 21.14
C GLN A 301 -3.04 -0.35 20.18
N LYS A 302 -3.35 0.61 19.30
CA LYS A 302 -4.47 0.49 18.37
C LYS A 302 -4.15 -0.52 17.27
N GLU A 303 -5.07 -1.46 17.09
CA GLU A 303 -5.04 -2.39 15.97
C GLU A 303 -5.86 -1.84 14.79
N GLY A 304 -5.27 -1.79 13.61
CA GLY A 304 -5.91 -1.47 12.31
C GLY A 304 -5.27 -2.30 11.21
N LYS A 305 -5.55 -2.09 9.92
CA LYS A 305 -4.80 -2.76 8.83
C LYS A 305 -4.69 -1.83 7.64
N PRO A 306 -3.52 -1.64 7.00
CA PRO A 306 -2.16 -2.06 7.40
C PRO A 306 -1.56 -1.16 8.51
N GLY A 307 -2.26 -0.12 8.93
CA GLY A 307 -1.80 0.85 9.90
C GLY A 307 -2.98 1.59 10.50
N VAL A 308 -2.71 2.65 11.25
CA VAL A 308 -3.71 3.46 11.92
C VAL A 308 -3.37 4.95 11.80
N ASN A 309 -4.41 5.78 11.73
CA ASN A 309 -4.23 7.22 11.91
C ASN A 309 -3.83 7.51 13.36
N ILE A 310 -2.79 8.32 13.54
CA ILE A 310 -2.32 8.85 14.81
C ILE A 310 -2.44 10.37 14.82
N LYS A 311 -2.37 10.96 16.01
CA LYS A 311 -2.33 12.41 16.14
C LYS A 311 -0.88 12.93 16.10
N PRO A 312 -0.65 14.18 15.68
CA PRO A 312 0.69 14.77 15.64
C PRO A 312 1.41 14.75 17.00
N GLU A 313 0.67 14.88 18.10
CA GLU A 313 1.22 14.90 19.46
C GLU A 313 1.99 13.62 19.77
N PHE A 314 1.50 12.47 19.31
CA PHE A 314 2.20 11.20 19.49
C PHE A 314 3.62 11.21 18.90
N ILE A 315 3.77 11.80 17.71
CA ILE A 315 5.07 11.89 17.02
C ILE A 315 5.98 12.86 17.78
N ASN A 316 5.44 14.01 18.19
CA ASN A 316 6.19 15.05 18.90
C ASN A 316 6.65 14.60 20.29
N GLU A 317 5.78 13.97 21.08
CA GLU A 317 6.09 13.44 22.41
C GLU A 317 7.16 12.35 22.38
N ASN A 318 7.18 11.55 21.31
CA ASN A 318 8.17 10.48 21.14
C ASN A 318 9.45 10.93 20.44
N ASN A 319 9.43 12.09 19.76
CA ASN A 319 10.56 12.74 19.09
C ASN A 319 11.50 11.76 18.33
N PRO A 320 11.02 11.09 17.27
CA PRO A 320 11.88 10.22 16.46
C PRO A 320 12.99 11.03 15.77
N LYS A 321 14.22 10.49 15.77
CA LYS A 321 15.35 11.05 15.03
C LYS A 321 15.33 10.69 13.55
N THR A 322 14.63 9.63 13.16
CA THR A 322 14.47 9.23 11.76
C THR A 322 13.02 8.85 11.46
N ILE A 323 12.52 9.25 10.30
CA ILE A 323 11.23 8.80 9.77
C ILE A 323 11.47 8.03 8.49
N PHE A 324 10.90 6.82 8.38
CA PHE A 324 10.82 6.08 7.14
C PHE A 324 9.41 6.14 6.55
N ILE A 325 9.33 6.39 5.25
CA ILE A 325 8.10 6.29 4.46
C ILE A 325 8.16 4.97 3.70
N SER A 326 7.16 4.12 3.88
CA SER A 326 7.08 2.85 3.18
C SER A 326 7.08 3.03 1.66
N GLY A 327 7.83 2.17 0.98
CA GLY A 327 7.88 2.09 -0.47
C GLY A 327 6.61 1.53 -1.11
N PHE A 328 5.54 1.27 -0.33
CA PHE A 328 4.28 0.77 -0.86
C PHE A 328 3.25 1.86 -1.22
N LEU A 329 3.14 2.95 -0.47
CA LEU A 329 2.34 4.12 -0.86
C LEU A 329 3.03 5.35 -0.30
N SER A 330 3.35 6.31 -1.15
CA SER A 330 4.16 7.48 -0.80
C SER A 330 3.62 8.76 -1.42
N ARG A 331 4.29 9.87 -1.12
CA ARG A 331 4.08 11.18 -1.72
C ARG A 331 5.44 11.88 -1.90
N PRO A 332 5.55 12.86 -2.80
CA PRO A 332 6.77 13.65 -2.96
C PRO A 332 7.25 14.24 -1.63
N PHE A 333 8.58 14.30 -1.42
CA PHE A 333 9.16 14.75 -0.15
C PHE A 333 8.73 16.16 0.26
N ASN A 334 8.69 17.10 -0.69
CA ASN A 334 8.24 18.46 -0.41
C ASN A 334 6.82 18.47 0.17
N GLU A 335 5.89 17.71 -0.42
CA GLU A 335 4.53 17.59 0.11
C GLU A 335 4.48 16.93 1.48
N PHE A 336 5.39 15.97 1.74
CA PHE A 336 5.48 15.33 3.06
C PHE A 336 5.97 16.30 4.13
N TYR A 337 7.00 17.10 3.86
CA TYR A 337 7.49 18.14 4.77
C TYR A 337 6.44 19.23 5.01
N ASP A 338 5.75 19.67 3.96
CA ASP A 338 4.66 20.65 4.06
C ASP A 338 3.55 20.14 5.00
N LEU A 339 3.22 18.84 4.94
CA LEU A 339 2.25 18.23 5.85
C LEU A 339 2.75 18.13 7.28
N CYS A 340 4.02 17.77 7.49
CA CYS A 340 4.61 17.83 8.82
C CYS A 340 4.46 19.24 9.42
N GLN A 341 4.73 20.28 8.64
CA GLN A 341 4.53 21.66 9.08
C GLN A 341 3.05 21.98 9.34
N GLN A 342 2.16 21.62 8.41
CA GLN A 342 0.71 21.85 8.52
C GLN A 342 0.12 21.19 9.78
N TYR A 343 0.59 20.00 10.12
CA TYR A 343 0.16 19.24 11.30
C TYR A 343 0.91 19.62 12.58
N GLY A 344 1.89 20.54 12.52
CA GLY A 344 2.67 20.94 13.69
C GLY A 344 3.61 19.85 14.21
N ILE A 345 4.11 18.98 13.34
CA ILE A 345 5.08 17.93 13.69
C ILE A 345 6.48 18.56 13.76
N GLN A 346 7.08 18.54 14.95
CA GLN A 346 8.36 19.18 15.28
C GLN A 346 9.44 18.19 15.71
N ALA A 347 9.29 16.91 15.36
CA ALA A 347 10.29 15.89 15.67
C ALA A 347 11.66 16.20 15.03
N ASP A 348 12.75 15.78 15.67
CA ASP A 348 14.13 15.93 15.21
C ASP A 348 14.30 15.42 13.77
N ALA A 349 13.63 14.33 13.40
CA ALA A 349 13.63 13.82 12.03
C ALA A 349 13.15 14.84 10.99
N VAL A 350 12.16 15.67 11.34
CA VAL A 350 11.62 16.71 10.44
C VAL A 350 12.58 17.89 10.41
N LEU A 351 13.00 18.38 11.58
CA LEU A 351 13.86 19.55 11.73
C LEU A 351 15.23 19.37 11.09
N GLU A 352 15.80 18.17 11.21
CA GLU A 352 17.14 17.83 10.69
C GLU A 352 17.08 17.12 9.32
N GLN A 353 15.92 17.14 8.66
CA GLN A 353 15.70 16.58 7.32
C GLN A 353 16.09 15.08 7.18
N ARG A 354 15.79 14.27 8.20
CA ARG A 354 16.02 12.81 8.22
C ARG A 354 14.74 12.01 7.99
N ILE A 355 14.05 12.35 6.89
CA ILE A 355 12.90 11.59 6.38
C ILE A 355 13.36 10.86 5.12
N TYR A 356 13.17 9.55 5.09
CA TYR A 356 13.65 8.71 3.99
C TYR A 356 12.53 7.83 3.43
N GLU A 357 12.32 7.90 2.12
CA GLU A 357 11.49 6.94 1.40
C GLU A 357 12.27 5.66 1.16
N ILE A 358 11.64 4.51 1.41
CA ILE A 358 12.19 3.22 1.04
C ILE A 358 11.85 2.91 -0.42
N PRO A 359 12.80 2.40 -1.22
CA PRO A 359 12.50 1.98 -2.58
C PRO A 359 11.35 0.96 -2.63
N PRO A 360 10.52 0.97 -3.68
CA PRO A 360 9.40 0.04 -3.80
C PRO A 360 9.80 -1.43 -3.62
N SER A 361 9.01 -2.15 -2.83
CA SER A 361 9.19 -3.58 -2.50
C SER A 361 10.44 -3.94 -1.69
N TRP A 362 11.19 -2.96 -1.19
CA TRP A 362 12.37 -3.18 -0.33
C TRP A 362 12.05 -3.25 1.17
N ASP A 363 10.81 -3.05 1.60
CA ASP A 363 10.43 -3.04 3.01
C ASP A 363 9.47 -4.17 3.42
N PHE A 364 8.86 -4.87 2.46
CA PHE A 364 7.90 -5.93 2.75
C PHE A 364 7.71 -6.96 1.63
N GLY A 365 7.49 -8.21 2.03
CA GLY A 365 6.96 -9.29 1.20
C GLY A 365 7.97 -9.97 0.28
N SER A 366 8.70 -9.21 -0.53
CA SER A 366 9.67 -9.76 -1.49
C SER A 366 11.06 -9.97 -0.86
N PRO A 367 11.88 -10.92 -1.33
CA PRO A 367 13.25 -11.11 -0.81
C PRO A 367 14.15 -9.86 -0.92
N ARG A 368 13.77 -8.87 -1.73
CA ARG A 368 14.44 -7.55 -1.79
C ARG A 368 14.38 -6.79 -0.46
N TRP A 369 13.59 -7.24 0.51
CA TRP A 369 13.57 -6.63 1.84
C TRP A 369 14.97 -6.53 2.48
N ILE A 370 15.89 -7.43 2.11
CA ILE A 370 17.28 -7.37 2.58
C ILE A 370 17.98 -6.08 2.17
N LEU A 371 17.71 -5.58 0.96
CA LEU A 371 18.26 -4.30 0.48
C LEU A 371 17.68 -3.11 1.27
N GLY A 372 16.40 -3.19 1.66
CA GLY A 372 15.81 -2.17 2.52
C GLY A 372 16.31 -2.24 3.96
N LEU A 373 16.62 -3.43 4.49
CA LEU A 373 17.29 -3.54 5.79
C LEU A 373 18.64 -2.83 5.77
N LEU A 374 19.47 -3.09 4.75
CA LEU A 374 20.75 -2.39 4.57
C LEU A 374 20.56 -0.88 4.44
N TYR A 375 19.56 -0.43 3.66
CA TYR A 375 19.25 0.99 3.52
C TYR A 375 18.81 1.64 4.84
N ILE A 376 17.95 0.98 5.61
CA ILE A 376 17.53 1.42 6.94
C ILE A 376 18.76 1.56 7.85
N THR A 377 19.63 0.56 7.89
CA THR A 377 20.86 0.57 8.68
C THR A 377 21.80 1.72 8.27
N ASP A 378 22.00 1.97 6.96
CA ASP A 378 22.80 3.09 6.46
C ASP A 378 22.24 4.46 6.90
N LYS A 379 20.92 4.64 6.82
CA LYS A 379 20.27 5.89 7.23
C LYS A 379 20.26 6.11 8.73
N MET A 380 20.27 5.04 9.52
CA MET A 380 20.39 5.13 10.97
C MET A 380 21.83 5.39 11.43
N TYR A 381 22.81 4.74 10.79
CA TYR A 381 24.22 4.81 11.17
C TYR A 381 25.08 5.25 9.99
N THR A 382 24.93 6.52 9.61
CA THR A 382 25.59 7.07 8.41
C THR A 382 27.08 6.77 8.39
N GLY A 383 27.54 6.12 7.32
CA GLY A 383 28.95 5.76 7.10
C GLY A 383 29.44 4.51 7.85
N LYS A 384 28.57 3.80 8.59
CA LYS A 384 28.96 2.56 9.32
C LYS A 384 28.73 1.28 8.54
N LEU A 385 27.84 1.29 7.53
CA LEU A 385 27.48 0.08 6.79
C LEU A 385 28.65 -0.52 6.00
N GLY A 386 29.52 0.33 5.43
CA GLY A 386 30.64 -0.13 4.60
C GLY A 386 30.23 -0.79 3.27
N ILE A 387 28.94 -0.82 2.94
CA ILE A 387 28.38 -1.39 1.70
C ILE A 387 27.86 -0.25 0.83
N ASP A 388 28.22 -0.29 -0.46
CA ASP A 388 27.59 0.54 -1.48
C ASP A 388 26.25 -0.11 -1.87
N ILE A 389 25.15 0.46 -1.37
CA ILE A 389 23.80 -0.07 -1.56
C ILE A 389 23.44 -0.24 -3.04
N LYS A 390 23.93 0.63 -3.92
CA LYS A 390 23.65 0.51 -5.36
C LYS A 390 24.35 -0.70 -5.96
N LYS A 391 25.62 -0.92 -5.60
CA LYS A 391 26.35 -2.12 -6.04
C LYS A 391 25.74 -3.39 -5.48
N GLU A 392 25.33 -3.36 -4.22
CA GLU A 392 24.67 -4.48 -3.55
C GLU A 392 23.33 -4.83 -4.21
N ALA A 393 22.52 -3.81 -4.54
CA ALA A 393 21.31 -4.00 -5.31
C ALA A 393 21.61 -4.59 -6.68
N ASN A 394 22.65 -4.13 -7.38
CA ASN A 394 23.04 -4.70 -8.67
C ASN A 394 23.47 -6.16 -8.58
N GLU A 395 24.23 -6.53 -7.55
CA GLU A 395 24.59 -7.93 -7.30
C GLU A 395 23.34 -8.80 -7.06
N PHE A 396 22.42 -8.33 -6.22
CA PHE A 396 21.17 -9.03 -5.94
C PHE A 396 20.35 -9.25 -7.22
N TYR A 397 20.17 -8.19 -8.01
CA TYR A 397 19.34 -8.24 -9.22
C TYR A 397 19.95 -9.14 -10.30
N ARG A 398 21.27 -9.08 -10.52
CA ARG A 398 21.96 -9.99 -11.44
C ARG A 398 21.80 -11.44 -11.02
N ARG A 399 21.95 -11.71 -9.73
CA ARG A 399 21.96 -13.07 -9.20
C ARG A 399 20.59 -13.73 -9.18
N PHE A 400 19.53 -12.98 -8.86
CA PHE A 400 18.21 -13.54 -8.60
C PHE A 400 17.12 -13.14 -9.61
N TYR A 401 17.38 -12.14 -10.45
CA TYR A 401 16.45 -11.69 -11.50
C TYR A 401 17.04 -11.68 -12.90
N ASP A 402 18.32 -12.07 -13.06
CA ASP A 402 19.04 -12.08 -14.34
C ASP A 402 18.99 -10.72 -15.07
N MET A 403 19.18 -9.63 -14.31
CA MET A 403 19.14 -8.26 -14.83
C MET A 403 19.99 -7.29 -14.02
N GLU A 404 20.36 -6.16 -14.62
CA GLU A 404 20.95 -5.04 -13.89
C GLU A 404 19.89 -4.32 -13.05
N TYR A 405 20.31 -3.76 -11.91
CA TYR A 405 19.46 -2.91 -11.10
C TYR A 405 19.06 -1.63 -11.83
N GLU A 406 19.95 -1.07 -12.67
CA GLU A 406 19.68 0.15 -13.44
C GLU A 406 18.64 -0.06 -14.56
N ASP A 407 18.50 -1.30 -15.04
CA ASP A 407 17.49 -1.67 -16.04
C ASP A 407 16.12 -1.97 -15.41
N ALA A 408 16.07 -2.08 -14.08
CA ALA A 408 14.84 -2.32 -13.35
C ALA A 408 13.99 -1.06 -13.25
N SER A 409 12.78 -1.13 -13.81
CA SER A 409 11.74 -0.14 -13.55
C SER A 409 11.11 -0.42 -12.18
N PRO A 410 11.12 0.57 -11.26
CA PRO A 410 10.41 0.42 -9.99
C PRO A 410 8.93 0.13 -10.25
N ASN A 411 8.39 -0.87 -9.56
CA ASN A 411 6.98 -1.21 -9.57
C ASN A 411 6.54 -1.58 -8.14
N ARG A 412 5.24 -1.77 -7.92
CA ARG A 412 4.72 -2.28 -6.62
C ARG A 412 4.42 -3.79 -6.67
N SER A 413 5.01 -4.51 -7.63
CA SER A 413 4.90 -5.96 -7.74
C SER A 413 5.76 -6.63 -6.69
N PHE A 414 5.18 -7.57 -5.93
CA PHE A 414 5.94 -8.35 -4.97
C PHE A 414 6.91 -9.33 -5.63
N HIS A 415 6.56 -9.88 -6.79
CA HIS A 415 7.25 -11.07 -7.33
C HIS A 415 8.46 -10.75 -8.22
N SER A 416 8.37 -9.71 -9.06
CA SER A 416 9.46 -9.34 -9.95
C SER A 416 9.56 -7.82 -10.14
N PRO A 417 10.78 -7.29 -10.29
CA PRO A 417 10.96 -5.98 -10.93
C PRO A 417 10.53 -6.05 -12.41
N SER A 418 10.03 -4.94 -12.95
CA SER A 418 9.73 -4.85 -14.39
C SER A 418 10.99 -4.40 -15.13
N SER A 419 11.17 -4.83 -16.38
CA SER A 419 12.16 -4.25 -17.30
C SER A 419 11.59 -4.15 -18.70
N GLN A 420 12.13 -3.24 -19.52
CA GLN A 420 11.71 -3.11 -20.92
C GLN A 420 12.00 -4.37 -21.76
N GLY A 421 12.86 -5.28 -21.26
CA GLY A 421 13.27 -6.52 -21.92
C GLY A 421 12.85 -7.82 -21.25
N TRP A 422 12.14 -7.80 -20.11
CA TRP A 422 11.64 -9.03 -19.48
C TRP A 422 10.61 -9.68 -20.39
N PRO A 423 10.50 -11.02 -20.43
CA PRO A 423 9.71 -11.68 -21.46
C PRO A 423 8.25 -11.21 -21.43
N ARG A 424 7.88 -10.33 -22.36
CA ARG A 424 6.49 -9.97 -22.74
C ARG A 424 5.63 -11.18 -23.15
N LYS A 425 6.12 -12.41 -22.95
CA LYS A 425 5.50 -13.67 -23.35
C LYS A 425 4.80 -14.42 -22.22
N ILE A 426 4.92 -14.00 -20.96
CA ILE A 426 4.40 -14.78 -19.83
C ILE A 426 3.71 -13.83 -18.86
N MET A 427 2.48 -13.44 -19.21
CA MET A 427 1.41 -13.07 -18.28
C MET A 427 0.23 -12.63 -19.15
N GLY A 428 -0.59 -13.60 -19.55
CA GLY A 428 -1.94 -13.28 -20.00
C GLY A 428 -2.64 -12.52 -18.88
N CYS A 429 -3.25 -11.39 -19.21
CA CYS A 429 -4.02 -10.49 -18.34
C CYS A 429 -4.44 -11.11 -17.00
N THR A 430 -3.69 -10.82 -15.93
CA THR A 430 -4.17 -10.93 -14.55
C THR A 430 -4.41 -9.54 -13.98
N TYR A 431 -5.19 -8.74 -14.72
CA TYR A 431 -5.89 -7.58 -14.16
C TYR A 431 -7.27 -8.06 -13.73
N ALA A 432 -7.38 -8.57 -12.51
CA ALA A 432 -8.65 -8.81 -11.83
C ALA A 432 -8.60 -8.23 -10.42
#